data_AF-A0A7H4N7M5-F1
#
_entry.id   AF-A0A7H4N7M5-F1
#
_cell.length_a   1.000
_cell.length_b   1.000
_cell.length_c   1.000
_cell.angle_alpha   90.00
_cell.angle_beta   90.00
_cell.angle_gamma   90.00
#
_symmetry.space_group_name_H-M   'P 1'
#
loop_
_entity.id
_entity.type
_entity.pdbx_description
1 polymer ?
#
loop_
_entity_poly.entity_id
_entity_poly.type
_entity_poly.pdbx_seq_one_letter_code
_entity_poly.pdbx_strand_id
1 'polypeptide(L)'
;MEEYRQVGAQGHFRLVRQDKEVIQVTLNAPGRHNALNAAAAVAVATEEGIDDDAILRALESFQGTGRRFDFLGEYPLAEVNGKEGTAMLIDDYGHHPTEVDATIKAARAGWPDKNLVMLFQPHRFTRTRDLYDDFANVLTQVDALLMLDVYSAGEAAIPGADSRSLCRTISRPR
;
A
#
# COMPACT_ATOMS: atom_id res chain seq x y z
N MET A 1 -10.08 -0.91 -17.34
CA MET A 1 -10.30 -1.74 -16.14
C MET A 1 -11.69 -1.44 -15.62
N GLU A 2 -12.48 -2.47 -15.37
CA GLU A 2 -13.85 -2.34 -14.84
C GLU A 2 -14.05 -3.24 -13.61
N GLU A 3 -15.03 -2.91 -12.78
CA GLU A 3 -15.53 -3.76 -11.69
C GLU A 3 -14.46 -4.22 -10.68
N TYR A 4 -13.49 -3.35 -10.37
CA TYR A 4 -12.49 -3.69 -9.36
C TYR A 4 -13.12 -3.93 -7.99
N ARG A 5 -12.86 -5.11 -7.43
CA ARG A 5 -13.11 -5.50 -6.05
C ARG A 5 -11.85 -6.13 -5.45
N GLN A 6 -11.72 -6.07 -4.13
CA GLN A 6 -10.61 -6.70 -3.41
C GLN A 6 -11.18 -7.70 -2.40
N VAL A 7 -10.52 -8.85 -2.25
CA VAL A 7 -10.82 -9.85 -1.22
C VAL A 7 -9.50 -10.21 -0.56
N GLY A 8 -9.31 -9.80 0.70
CA GLY A 8 -8.02 -9.94 1.39
C GLY A 8 -6.87 -9.31 0.59
N ALA A 9 -5.86 -10.11 0.26
CA ALA A 9 -4.69 -9.68 -0.52
C ALA A 9 -4.88 -9.72 -2.04
N GLN A 10 -6.03 -10.18 -2.54
CA GLN A 10 -6.25 -10.38 -3.98
C GLN A 10 -7.19 -9.31 -4.56
N GLY A 11 -6.81 -8.79 -5.73
CA GLY A 11 -7.66 -7.93 -6.56
C GLY A 11 -8.38 -8.74 -7.63
N HIS A 12 -9.65 -8.46 -7.86
CA HIS A 12 -10.43 -9.04 -8.95
C HIS A 12 -11.03 -7.92 -9.81
N PHE A 13 -10.87 -8.01 -11.13
CA PHE A 13 -11.35 -7.00 -12.07
C PHE A 13 -11.44 -7.56 -13.49
N ARG A 14 -12.08 -6.82 -14.39
CA ARG A 14 -12.10 -7.13 -15.82
C ARG A 14 -11.19 -6.20 -16.62
N LEU A 15 -10.53 -6.77 -17.61
CA LEU A 15 -9.80 -6.02 -18.64
C LEU A 15 -10.49 -6.18 -19.99
N VAL A 16 -10.92 -5.04 -20.53
CA VAL A 16 -11.40 -4.90 -21.91
C VAL A 16 -10.21 -4.44 -22.75
N ARG A 17 -9.91 -5.19 -23.81
CA ARG A 17 -8.82 -4.91 -24.73
C ARG A 17 -9.40 -4.82 -26.14
N GLN A 18 -8.77 -4.01 -26.99
CA GLN A 18 -9.23 -3.84 -28.35
C GLN A 18 -9.15 -5.18 -29.12
N ASP A 19 -10.23 -5.52 -29.85
CA ASP A 19 -10.33 -6.70 -30.71
C ASP A 19 -10.04 -8.05 -30.01
N LYS A 20 -10.25 -8.11 -28.70
CA LYS A 20 -10.02 -9.30 -27.85
C LYS A 20 -11.22 -9.55 -26.95
N GLU A 21 -11.37 -10.81 -26.53
CA GLU A 21 -12.34 -11.15 -25.49
C GLU A 21 -11.97 -10.48 -24.16
N VAL A 22 -13.01 -10.20 -23.36
CA VAL A 22 -12.86 -9.64 -22.02
C VAL A 22 -12.28 -10.72 -21.12
N ILE A 23 -11.16 -10.43 -20.47
CA ILE A 23 -10.55 -11.34 -19.51
C ILE A 23 -10.92 -10.97 -18.08
N GLN A 24 -11.18 -11.99 -17.26
CA GLN A 24 -11.39 -11.86 -15.83
C GLN A 24 -10.06 -12.11 -15.12
N VAL A 25 -9.57 -11.11 -14.40
CA VAL A 25 -8.27 -11.16 -13.74
C VAL A 25 -8.46 -11.40 -12.24
N THR A 26 -7.77 -12.41 -11.73
CA THR A 26 -7.42 -12.52 -10.31
C THR A 26 -5.95 -12.12 -10.19
N LEU A 27 -5.68 -11.03 -9.47
CA LEU A 27 -4.35 -10.51 -9.24
C LEU A 27 -3.96 -10.79 -7.80
N ASN A 28 -2.83 -11.47 -7.59
CA ASN A 28 -2.26 -11.71 -6.27
C ASN A 28 -1.49 -10.50 -5.73
N ALA A 29 -2.13 -9.34 -5.77
CA ALA A 29 -1.67 -8.09 -5.18
C ALA A 29 -2.88 -7.20 -4.86
N PRO A 30 -2.92 -6.55 -3.68
CA PRO A 30 -4.05 -5.73 -3.28
C PRO A 30 -3.96 -4.31 -3.86
N GLY A 31 -5.07 -3.59 -3.82
CA GLY A 31 -5.15 -2.19 -4.22
C GLY A 31 -5.39 -1.95 -5.72
N ARG A 32 -6.18 -0.92 -6.01
CA ARG A 32 -6.47 -0.47 -7.39
C ARG A 32 -5.20 -0.05 -8.15
N HIS A 33 -4.19 0.47 -7.46
CA HIS A 33 -2.92 0.85 -8.09
C HIS A 33 -2.21 -0.37 -8.69
N ASN A 34 -2.23 -1.52 -8.01
CA ASN A 34 -1.67 -2.76 -8.56
C ASN A 34 -2.50 -3.32 -9.72
N ALA A 35 -3.83 -3.12 -9.71
CA ALA A 35 -4.65 -3.45 -10.87
C ALA A 35 -4.32 -2.57 -12.10
N LEU A 36 -3.96 -1.29 -11.90
CA LEU A 36 -3.46 -0.43 -12.97
C LEU A 36 -2.08 -0.88 -13.48
N ASN A 37 -1.17 -1.26 -12.58
CA ASN A 37 0.14 -1.83 -12.94
C ASN A 37 -0.03 -3.13 -13.75
N ALA A 38 -0.93 -4.01 -13.31
CA ALA A 38 -1.26 -5.24 -14.02
C ALA A 38 -1.88 -4.94 -15.38
N ALA A 39 -2.78 -3.95 -15.50
CA ALA A 39 -3.34 -3.55 -16.78
C ALA A 39 -2.25 -3.07 -17.76
N ALA A 40 -1.25 -2.32 -17.28
CA ALA A 40 -0.10 -1.93 -18.10
C ALA A 40 0.72 -3.15 -18.55
N ALA A 41 1.00 -4.10 -17.65
CA ALA A 41 1.71 -5.33 -17.99
C ALA A 41 0.93 -6.18 -19.03
N VAL A 42 -0.39 -6.30 -18.86
CA VAL A 42 -1.26 -7.02 -19.80
C VAL A 42 -1.30 -6.34 -21.16
N ALA A 43 -1.32 -5.01 -21.21
CA ALA A 43 -1.30 -4.28 -22.48
C ALA A 43 -0.05 -4.61 -23.29
N VAL A 44 1.13 -4.58 -22.64
CA VAL A 44 2.40 -4.95 -23.28
C VAL A 44 2.39 -6.43 -23.70
N ALA A 45 1.99 -7.33 -22.80
CA ALA A 45 1.94 -8.77 -23.10
C ALA A 45 0.99 -9.11 -24.26
N THR A 46 -0.13 -8.38 -24.37
CA THR A 46 -1.09 -8.56 -25.47
C THR A 46 -0.49 -8.13 -26.80
N GLU A 47 0.23 -7.00 -26.83
CA GLU A 47 0.91 -6.50 -28.04
C GLU A 47 2.01 -7.46 -28.51
N GLU A 48 2.74 -8.06 -27.57
CA GLU A 48 3.76 -9.09 -27.85
C GLU A 48 3.15 -10.46 -28.22
N GLY A 49 1.82 -10.58 -28.29
CA GLY A 49 1.14 -11.81 -28.68
C GLY A 49 1.22 -12.94 -27.65
N ILE A 50 1.45 -12.61 -26.37
CA ILE A 50 1.45 -13.60 -25.28
C ILE A 50 0.03 -14.13 -25.08
N ASP A 51 -0.07 -15.44 -24.88
CA ASP A 51 -1.32 -16.15 -24.64
C ASP A 51 -2.02 -15.69 -23.34
N ASP A 52 -3.35 -15.55 -23.40
CA ASP A 52 -4.15 -15.05 -22.28
C ASP A 52 -4.06 -15.96 -21.05
N ASP A 53 -3.99 -17.28 -21.22
CA ASP A 53 -3.87 -18.19 -20.07
C ASP A 53 -2.51 -18.03 -19.39
N ALA A 54 -1.45 -17.73 -20.16
CA ALA A 54 -0.13 -17.45 -19.60
C ALA A 54 -0.14 -16.14 -18.80
N ILE A 55 -0.79 -15.11 -19.32
CA ILE A 55 -0.98 -13.83 -18.63
C ILE A 55 -1.75 -14.04 -17.32
N LEU A 56 -2.90 -14.71 -17.37
CA LEU A 56 -3.75 -14.92 -16.20
C LEU A 56 -3.05 -15.73 -15.11
N ARG A 57 -2.38 -16.84 -15.48
CA ARG A 57 -1.58 -17.62 -14.53
C ARG A 57 -0.48 -16.79 -13.88
N ALA A 58 0.20 -15.92 -14.63
CA ALA A 58 1.25 -15.07 -14.10
C ALA A 58 0.71 -14.04 -13.09
N LEU A 59 -0.44 -13.41 -13.37
CA LEU A 59 -1.06 -12.44 -12.46
C LEU A 59 -1.61 -13.10 -11.18
N GLU A 60 -2.17 -14.30 -11.31
CA GLU A 60 -2.69 -15.07 -10.18
C GLU A 60 -1.57 -15.62 -9.28
N SER A 61 -0.43 -15.98 -9.85
CA SER A 61 0.73 -16.51 -9.10
C SER A 61 1.78 -15.44 -8.76
N PHE A 62 1.52 -14.18 -9.05
CA PHE A 62 2.45 -13.08 -8.79
C PHE A 62 2.84 -13.05 -7.31
N GLN A 63 4.15 -13.08 -7.03
CA GLN A 63 4.68 -13.14 -5.67
C GLN A 63 4.92 -11.76 -5.04
N GLY A 64 4.53 -10.69 -5.75
CA GLY A 64 4.88 -9.34 -5.33
C GLY A 64 6.34 -9.01 -5.61
N THR A 65 6.76 -7.89 -5.03
CA THR A 65 8.17 -7.48 -4.95
C THR A 65 8.43 -7.10 -3.51
N GLY A 66 9.60 -7.43 -2.98
CA GLY A 66 9.93 -7.16 -1.58
C GLY A 66 9.62 -5.70 -1.20
N ARG A 67 9.03 -5.51 -0.01
CA ARG A 67 8.62 -4.20 0.52
C ARG A 67 7.49 -3.48 -0.25
N ARG A 68 6.66 -4.17 -1.04
CA ARG A 68 5.50 -3.56 -1.72
C ARG A 68 4.25 -4.32 -1.30
N PHE A 69 3.56 -3.82 -0.28
CA PHE A 69 2.52 -4.53 0.45
C PHE A 69 2.94 -5.98 0.80
N ASP A 70 4.15 -6.11 1.34
CA ASP A 70 4.81 -7.39 1.56
C ASP A 70 4.34 -8.03 2.86
N PHE A 71 3.66 -9.19 2.77
CA PHE A 71 3.14 -9.89 3.93
C PHE A 71 4.23 -10.71 4.61
N LEU A 72 4.68 -10.22 5.76
CA LEU A 72 5.77 -10.83 6.52
C LEU A 72 5.28 -11.95 7.44
N GLY A 73 3.99 -11.97 7.77
CA GLY A 73 3.36 -13.02 8.56
C GLY A 73 2.19 -12.53 9.40
N GLU A 74 1.51 -13.48 10.04
CA GLU A 74 0.49 -13.24 11.05
C GLU A 74 0.93 -13.89 12.36
N TYR A 75 0.98 -13.09 13.43
CA TYR A 75 1.62 -13.47 14.68
C TYR A 75 0.62 -13.45 15.84
N PRO A 76 0.65 -14.46 16.74
CA PRO A 76 -0.21 -14.49 17.92
C PRO A 76 0.19 -13.40 18.93
N LEU A 77 -0.80 -12.71 19.49
CA LEU A 77 -0.57 -11.64 20.46
C LEU A 77 -0.22 -12.14 21.86
N ALA A 78 -0.56 -13.40 22.17
CA ALA A 78 -0.38 -13.97 23.51
C ALA A 78 1.08 -13.94 23.97
N GLU A 79 2.01 -14.26 23.08
CA GLU A 79 3.46 -14.25 23.37
C GLU A 79 4.06 -12.84 23.41
N VAL A 80 3.38 -11.86 22.82
CA VAL A 80 3.86 -10.47 22.72
C VAL A 80 3.37 -9.61 23.89
N ASN A 81 2.08 -9.71 24.24
CA ASN A 81 1.45 -8.85 25.24
C ASN A 81 0.36 -9.55 26.07
N GLY A 82 0.27 -10.88 26.02
CA GLY A 82 -0.67 -11.67 26.82
C GLY A 82 -2.13 -11.60 26.39
N LYS A 83 -2.47 -10.93 25.27
CA LYS A 83 -3.84 -10.84 24.75
C LYS A 83 -4.11 -11.95 23.74
N GLU A 84 -5.37 -12.36 23.64
CA GLU A 84 -5.84 -13.25 22.57
C GLU A 84 -5.87 -12.54 21.20
N GLY A 85 -5.82 -13.31 20.12
CA GLY A 85 -5.86 -12.83 18.74
C GLY A 85 -4.51 -12.77 18.05
N THR A 86 -4.48 -12.17 16.87
CA THR A 86 -3.32 -12.10 15.97
C THR A 86 -3.11 -10.70 15.40
N ALA A 87 -1.87 -10.42 14.99
CA ALA A 87 -1.51 -9.23 14.21
C ALA A 87 -0.84 -9.64 12.90
N MET A 88 -1.33 -9.10 11.78
CA MET A 88 -0.68 -9.20 10.49
C MET A 88 0.41 -8.14 10.40
N LEU A 89 1.59 -8.52 9.90
CA LEU A 89 2.68 -7.60 9.63
C LEU A 89 2.85 -7.44 8.11
N ILE A 90 2.72 -6.19 7.66
CA ILE A 90 2.91 -5.78 6.27
C ILE A 90 4.07 -4.78 6.21
N ASP A 91 5.04 -5.00 5.32
CA ASP A 91 6.08 -4.01 4.99
C ASP A 91 5.76 -3.33 3.66
N ASP A 92 5.92 -2.01 3.61
CA ASP A 92 5.68 -1.22 2.41
C ASP A 92 6.69 -0.08 2.26
N TYR A 93 7.15 0.13 1.03
CA TYR A 93 8.17 1.11 0.67
C TYR A 93 7.60 2.53 0.49
N GLY A 94 6.27 2.67 0.45
CA GLY A 94 5.59 3.93 0.22
C GLY A 94 6.09 5.03 1.15
N HIS A 95 6.65 6.07 0.55
CA HIS A 95 7.25 7.20 1.27
C HIS A 95 6.85 8.54 0.67
N HIS A 96 6.07 8.54 -0.41
CA HIS A 96 5.28 9.67 -0.88
C HIS A 96 3.84 9.58 -0.31
N PRO A 97 3.15 10.68 0.02
CA PRO A 97 1.79 10.64 0.57
C PRO A 97 0.80 9.82 -0.27
N THR A 98 0.87 9.93 -1.61
CA THR A 98 0.06 9.12 -2.53
C THR A 98 0.29 7.62 -2.39
N GLU A 99 1.52 7.19 -2.15
CA GLU A 99 1.87 5.77 -1.97
C GLU A 99 1.35 5.28 -0.62
N VAL A 100 1.56 6.07 0.44
CA VAL A 100 1.03 5.77 1.79
C VAL A 100 -0.51 5.67 1.76
N ASP A 101 -1.18 6.59 1.06
CA ASP A 101 -2.64 6.59 0.88
C ASP A 101 -3.11 5.32 0.14
N ALA A 102 -2.38 4.92 -0.90
CA ALA A 102 -2.68 3.71 -1.66
C ALA A 102 -2.54 2.44 -0.80
N THR A 103 -1.52 2.38 0.07
CA THR A 103 -1.29 1.29 1.02
C THR A 103 -2.39 1.24 2.08
N ILE A 104 -2.79 2.39 2.66
CA ILE A 104 -3.89 2.45 3.63
C ILE A 104 -5.20 1.97 2.99
N LYS A 105 -5.52 2.45 1.78
CA LYS A 105 -6.74 2.06 1.06
C LYS A 105 -6.75 0.56 0.74
N ALA A 106 -5.61 0.00 0.33
CA ALA A 106 -5.48 -1.44 0.09
C ALA A 106 -5.71 -2.24 1.38
N ALA A 107 -5.16 -1.80 2.51
CA ALA A 107 -5.38 -2.45 3.80
C ALA A 107 -6.86 -2.39 4.23
N ARG A 108 -7.50 -1.22 4.14
CA ARG A 108 -8.92 -1.05 4.52
C ARG A 108 -9.87 -1.84 3.61
N ALA A 109 -9.58 -1.92 2.32
CA ALA A 109 -10.39 -2.71 1.39
C ALA A 109 -10.27 -4.22 1.64
N GLY A 110 -9.08 -4.71 1.98
CA GLY A 110 -8.83 -6.13 2.21
C GLY A 110 -9.28 -6.62 3.58
N TRP A 111 -9.16 -5.77 4.60
CA TRP A 111 -9.42 -6.10 6.01
C TRP A 111 -10.22 -4.96 6.70
N PRO A 112 -11.48 -4.75 6.32
CA PRO A 112 -12.28 -3.60 6.78
C PRO A 112 -12.48 -3.57 8.30
N ASP A 113 -12.56 -4.74 8.94
CA ASP A 113 -12.84 -4.85 10.38
C ASP A 113 -11.56 -4.92 11.25
N LYS A 114 -10.36 -4.89 10.65
CA LYS A 114 -9.10 -4.90 11.41
C LYS A 114 -8.67 -3.49 11.83
N ASN A 115 -8.12 -3.39 13.04
CA ASN A 115 -7.47 -2.18 13.53
C ASN A 115 -6.16 -1.94 12.77
N LEU A 116 -6.08 -0.85 12.00
CA LEU A 116 -4.94 -0.49 11.17
C LEU A 116 -3.95 0.34 11.97
N VAL A 117 -2.89 -0.31 12.40
CA VAL A 117 -1.75 0.31 13.10
C VAL A 117 -0.62 0.53 12.11
N MET A 118 -0.11 1.77 12.03
CA MET A 118 1.00 2.13 11.15
C MET A 118 2.23 2.54 11.95
N LEU A 119 3.38 1.97 11.62
CA LEU A 119 4.70 2.47 12.00
C LEU A 119 5.30 3.17 10.79
N PHE A 120 5.38 4.50 10.82
CA PHE A 120 5.84 5.31 9.69
C PHE A 120 7.19 5.98 9.99
N GLN A 121 8.07 5.99 8.99
CA GLN A 121 9.32 6.75 9.01
C GLN A 121 9.36 7.71 7.82
N PRO A 122 9.27 9.04 8.05
CA PRO A 122 9.43 10.00 6.97
C PRO A 122 10.83 9.90 6.35
N HIS A 123 10.92 9.97 5.02
CA HIS A 123 12.19 9.89 4.29
C HIS A 123 12.53 11.24 3.64
N ARG A 124 13.66 11.84 4.05
CA ARG A 124 14.16 13.20 3.74
C ARG A 124 13.38 14.33 4.40
N PHE A 125 14.11 15.35 4.87
CA PHE A 125 13.53 16.57 5.44
C PHE A 125 12.90 17.43 4.36
N THR A 126 13.53 17.52 3.18
CA THR A 126 13.01 18.27 2.03
C THR A 126 11.63 17.80 1.61
N ARG A 127 11.46 16.49 1.41
CA ARG A 127 10.16 15.88 1.09
C ARG A 127 9.13 16.12 2.18
N THR A 128 9.54 15.99 3.44
CA THR A 128 8.65 16.20 4.60
C THR A 128 8.14 17.64 4.64
N ARG A 129 8.99 18.62 4.32
CA ARG A 129 8.60 20.03 4.18
C ARG A 129 7.65 20.25 3.01
N ASP A 130 8.02 19.75 1.83
CA ASP A 130 7.32 20.05 0.57
C ASP A 130 5.92 19.46 0.52
N LEU A 131 5.71 18.32 1.20
CA LEU A 131 4.44 17.58 1.20
C LEU A 131 3.84 17.49 2.61
N TYR A 132 4.14 18.46 3.46
CA TYR A 132 3.84 18.42 4.89
C TYR A 132 2.35 18.20 5.18
N ASP A 133 1.50 19.01 4.56
CA ASP A 133 0.05 18.94 4.77
C ASP A 133 -0.55 17.65 4.18
N ASP A 134 -0.02 17.17 3.07
CA ASP A 134 -0.43 15.91 2.47
C ASP A 134 -0.08 14.72 3.37
N PHE A 135 1.12 14.73 3.98
CA PHE A 135 1.48 13.74 5.00
C PHE A 135 0.56 13.81 6.21
N ALA A 136 0.31 15.01 6.74
CA ALA A 136 -0.60 15.18 7.87
C ALA A 136 -1.99 14.64 7.55
N ASN A 137 -2.52 14.91 6.36
CA ASN A 137 -3.82 14.41 5.92
C ASN A 137 -3.83 12.88 5.80
N VAL A 138 -2.86 12.28 5.10
CA VAL A 138 -2.87 10.83 4.87
C VAL A 138 -2.64 10.03 6.14
N LEU A 139 -1.75 10.48 7.01
CA LEU A 139 -1.39 9.77 8.25
C LEU A 139 -2.50 9.82 9.31
N THR A 140 -3.51 10.67 9.17
CA THR A 140 -4.70 10.68 10.06
C THR A 140 -5.72 9.58 9.72
N GLN A 141 -5.55 8.86 8.61
CA GLN A 141 -6.50 7.84 8.15
C GLN A 141 -6.35 6.47 8.84
N VAL A 142 -5.31 6.28 9.67
CA VAL A 142 -5.03 5.05 10.42
C VAL A 142 -5.60 5.12 11.83
N ASP A 143 -5.86 3.97 12.46
CA ASP A 143 -6.45 3.92 13.81
C ASP A 143 -5.41 4.22 14.89
N ALA A 144 -4.16 3.81 14.66
CA ALA A 144 -3.04 4.15 15.51
C ALA A 144 -1.79 4.41 14.67
N LEU A 145 -1.09 5.51 14.98
CA LEU A 145 0.13 5.92 14.31
C LEU A 145 1.29 5.95 15.30
N LEU A 146 2.35 5.22 14.95
CA LEU A 146 3.67 5.34 15.57
C LEU A 146 4.58 5.99 14.53
N MET A 147 5.32 7.02 14.93
CA MET A 147 6.19 7.73 14.01
C MET A 147 7.64 7.71 14.50
N LEU A 148 8.53 7.22 13.65
CA LEU A 148 9.97 7.28 13.84
C LEU A 148 10.50 8.66 13.43
N ASP A 149 11.71 8.99 13.86
CA ASP A 149 12.41 10.18 13.39
C ASP A 149 12.72 10.11 11.89
N VAL A 150 12.79 11.27 11.24
CA VAL A 150 13.04 11.40 9.81
C VAL A 150 14.34 10.70 9.44
N TYR A 151 14.28 9.78 8.47
CA TYR A 151 15.47 9.25 7.82
C TYR A 151 16.04 10.32 6.89
N SER A 152 17.16 10.92 7.29
CA SER A 152 17.69 12.13 6.63
C SER A 152 18.16 11.92 5.19
N ALA A 153 18.61 10.70 4.85
CA ALA A 153 19.25 10.38 3.58
C ALA A 153 20.35 11.39 3.17
N GLY A 154 21.11 11.87 4.16
CA GLY A 154 22.22 12.82 3.98
C GLY A 154 21.84 14.30 4.10
N GLU A 155 20.56 14.63 4.33
CA GLU A 155 20.12 16.02 4.47
C GLU A 155 20.36 16.59 5.87
N ALA A 156 20.65 17.89 5.93
CA ALA A 156 20.59 18.64 7.18
C ALA A 156 19.13 18.76 7.64
N ALA A 157 18.93 18.78 8.96
CA ALA A 157 17.60 18.98 9.54
C ALA A 157 17.01 20.32 9.09
N ILE A 158 15.72 20.31 8.72
CA ILE A 158 14.97 21.51 8.35
C ILE A 158 13.98 21.83 9.48
N PRO A 159 14.05 23.01 10.12
CA PRO A 159 13.13 23.38 11.18
C PRO A 159 11.66 23.26 10.75
N GLY A 160 10.85 22.57 11.57
CA GLY A 160 9.43 22.36 11.30
C GLY A 160 9.10 21.18 10.38
N ALA A 161 10.09 20.59 9.71
CA ALA A 161 9.92 19.42 8.82
C ALA A 161 10.39 18.11 9.48
N ASP A 162 10.21 18.01 10.80
CA ASP A 162 10.55 16.82 11.58
C ASP A 162 9.29 16.04 12.00
N SER A 163 9.48 14.77 12.37
CA SER A 163 8.42 13.87 12.82
C SER A 163 7.62 14.43 14.00
N ARG A 164 8.29 15.11 14.95
CA ARG A 164 7.62 15.72 16.10
C ARG A 164 6.66 16.82 15.66
N SER A 165 7.04 17.60 14.66
CA SER A 165 6.20 18.64 14.07
C SER A 165 4.99 18.00 13.40
N LEU A 166 5.18 16.97 12.55
CA LEU A 166 4.06 16.22 11.97
C LEU A 166 3.12 15.64 13.04
N CYS A 167 3.65 14.99 14.08
CA CYS A 167 2.87 14.47 15.21
C CYS A 167 2.00 15.55 15.85
N ARG A 168 2.54 16.75 16.10
CA ARG A 168 1.79 17.86 16.68
C ARG A 168 0.67 18.35 15.78
N THR A 169 0.87 18.32 14.46
CA THR A 169 -0.17 18.71 13.50
C THR A 169 -1.29 17.66 13.46
N ILE A 170 -0.93 16.38 13.44
CA ILE A 170 -1.86 15.25 13.41
C ILE A 170 -2.67 15.13 14.72
N SER A 171 -2.07 15.42 15.87
CA SER A 171 -2.72 15.27 17.18
C SER A 171 -3.62 16.43 17.59
N ARG A 172 -3.64 17.53 16.82
CA ARG A 172 -4.56 18.63 17.06
C ARG A 172 -5.97 18.24 16.59
N PRO A 173 -6.99 18.29 17.47
CA PRO A 173 -8.36 18.12 17.03
C PRO A 173 -8.70 19.22 16.01
N ARG A 174 -9.33 18.82 14.89
CA ARG A 174 -9.94 19.78 13.94
C ARG A 174 -11.21 20.37 14.53
#